data_AF-W9J672-F1
#
_entry.id   AF-W9J672-F1
#
_cell.length_a   1.000
_cell.length_b   1.000
_cell.length_c   1.000
_cell.angle_alpha   90.00
_cell.angle_beta   90.00
_cell.angle_gamma   90.00
#
_symmetry.space_group_name_H-M   'P 1'
#
loop_
_entity.id
_entity.type
_entity.pdbx_description
1 polymer ?
#
loop_
_entity_poly.entity_id
_entity_poly.type
_entity_poly.pdbx_seq_one_letter_code
_entity_poly.pdbx_strand_id
1 'polypeptide(L)'
;MQFSLAIVTLLATAVSALPTEEKRQAYIPCSGLYGTSQCCATDVLGVADLDCGNPPSTPANATDFSAVCSAIGQRARCCVLPILDQGILCNTPTGVQD
;
A
#
# COMPACT_ATOMS: atom_id res chain seq x y z
N MET A 1 -57.29 -44.21 8.52
CA MET A 1 -57.32 -42.89 7.84
C MET A 1 -56.41 -41.94 8.60
N GLN A 2 -55.15 -41.86 8.20
CA GLN A 2 -54.11 -41.05 8.82
C GLN A 2 -53.92 -39.84 7.90
N PHE A 3 -54.40 -38.68 8.34
CA PHE A 3 -54.32 -37.43 7.58
C PHE A 3 -52.89 -36.89 7.69
N SER A 4 -52.10 -37.12 6.63
CA SER A 4 -50.78 -36.52 6.47
C SER A 4 -50.91 -35.00 6.30
N LEU A 5 -50.71 -34.25 7.39
CA LEU A 5 -50.63 -32.79 7.35
C LEU A 5 -49.28 -32.38 6.75
N ALA A 6 -49.33 -31.95 5.49
CA ALA A 6 -48.25 -31.28 4.81
C ALA A 6 -47.96 -29.94 5.51
N ILE A 7 -46.77 -29.80 6.10
CA ILE A 7 -46.27 -28.51 6.58
C ILE A 7 -44.92 -28.29 5.91
N VAL A 8 -44.95 -27.66 4.74
CA VAL A 8 -43.77 -27.15 4.04
C VAL A 8 -43.51 -25.75 4.61
N THR A 9 -42.68 -25.66 5.64
CA THR A 9 -42.20 -24.36 6.15
C THR A 9 -41.02 -23.90 5.30
N LEU A 10 -41.31 -23.03 4.33
CA LEU A 10 -40.28 -22.22 3.66
C LEU A 10 -39.65 -21.25 4.67
N LEU A 11 -38.41 -21.52 5.09
CA LEU A 11 -37.59 -20.53 5.77
C LEU A 11 -36.95 -19.63 4.72
N ALA A 12 -37.48 -18.41 4.58
CA ALA A 12 -36.89 -17.37 3.75
C ALA A 12 -35.57 -16.89 4.40
N THR A 13 -34.44 -17.30 3.84
CA THR A 13 -33.12 -16.77 4.19
C THR A 13 -32.95 -15.40 3.54
N ALA A 14 -33.18 -14.33 4.29
CA ALA A 14 -32.77 -12.99 3.89
C ALA A 14 -31.24 -12.90 4.02
N VAL A 15 -30.52 -13.11 2.91
CA VAL A 15 -29.09 -12.78 2.81
C VAL A 15 -28.99 -11.28 2.61
N SER A 16 -28.77 -10.53 3.69
CA SER A 16 -28.36 -9.15 3.60
C SER A 16 -26.90 -9.11 3.13
N ALA A 17 -26.71 -8.97 1.82
CA ALA A 17 -25.44 -8.54 1.25
C ALA A 17 -25.21 -7.08 1.65
N LEU A 18 -24.64 -6.87 2.84
CA LEU A 18 -24.10 -5.58 3.20
C LEU A 18 -22.94 -5.31 2.24
N PRO A 19 -22.87 -4.15 1.57
CA PRO A 19 -21.63 -3.75 0.94
C PRO A 19 -20.61 -3.70 2.08
N THR A 20 -19.59 -4.56 2.01
CA THR A 20 -18.41 -4.41 2.82
C THR A 20 -17.87 -3.03 2.48
N GLU A 21 -18.17 -2.04 3.32
CA GLU A 21 -17.37 -0.84 3.48
C GLU A 21 -16.01 -1.33 3.96
N GLU A 22 -15.23 -1.87 3.03
CA GLU A 22 -13.81 -2.05 3.20
C GLU A 22 -13.27 -0.64 3.28
N LYS A 23 -13.21 -0.13 4.51
CA LYS A 23 -12.46 1.05 4.88
C LYS A 23 -11.07 0.82 4.27
N ARG A 24 -10.83 1.35 3.07
CA ARG A 24 -9.49 1.40 2.48
C ARG A 24 -8.73 2.32 3.40
N GLN A 25 -8.11 1.72 4.41
CA GLN A 25 -7.24 2.40 5.33
C GLN A 25 -6.18 3.09 4.46
N ALA A 26 -6.12 4.42 4.51
CA ALA A 26 -5.13 5.14 3.72
C ALA A 26 -3.74 4.66 4.13
N TYR A 27 -2.98 4.16 3.17
CA TYR A 27 -1.61 3.72 3.40
C TYR A 27 -0.72 4.95 3.58
N ILE A 28 -0.06 5.04 4.74
CA ILE A 28 0.88 6.12 5.06
C ILE A 28 2.29 5.50 5.11
N PRO A 29 3.03 5.48 3.99
CA PRO A 29 4.36 4.88 3.92
C PRO A 29 5.41 5.62 4.75
N CYS A 30 5.24 6.94 4.86
CA CYS A 30 6.26 7.89 5.29
C CYS A 30 5.70 8.79 6.41
N SER A 31 6.49 9.07 7.44
CA SER A 31 6.05 9.89 8.58
C SER A 31 7.19 10.68 9.21
N GLY A 32 6.84 11.75 9.93
CA GLY A 32 7.80 12.63 10.57
C GLY A 32 8.69 13.37 9.57
N LEU A 33 9.99 13.39 9.86
CA LEU A 33 10.98 14.11 9.06
C LEU A 33 11.14 13.46 7.65
N TYR A 34 11.02 12.13 7.55
CA TYR A 34 10.99 11.37 6.31
C TYR A 34 9.55 11.26 5.79
N GLY A 35 8.90 12.40 5.56
CA GLY A 35 7.47 12.47 5.19
C GLY A 35 7.16 12.27 3.71
N THR A 36 8.19 12.11 2.86
CA THR A 36 8.02 12.14 1.40
C THR A 36 8.25 10.77 0.80
N SER A 37 7.24 10.23 0.12
CA SER A 37 7.35 8.98 -0.64
C SER A 37 8.06 9.24 -1.97
N GLN A 38 9.21 8.61 -2.18
CA GLN A 38 10.00 8.71 -3.41
C GLN A 38 10.44 7.32 -3.88
N CYS A 39 10.65 7.19 -5.18
CA CYS A 39 11.40 6.08 -5.74
C CYS A 39 12.85 6.54 -5.90
N CYS A 40 13.82 5.77 -5.40
CA CYS A 40 15.23 6.15 -5.44
C CYS A 40 16.13 5.04 -5.96
N ALA A 41 17.14 5.41 -6.74
CA ALA A 41 18.28 4.56 -7.03
C ALA A 41 19.31 4.64 -5.90
N THR A 42 19.62 3.49 -5.31
CA THR A 42 20.69 3.35 -4.33
C THR A 42 22.05 3.38 -5.03
N ASP A 43 23.01 4.14 -4.53
CA ASP A 43 24.40 4.09 -4.99
C ASP A 43 25.05 2.69 -4.78
N VAL A 44 26.15 2.42 -5.50
CA VAL A 44 26.95 1.19 -5.39
C VAL A 44 27.50 0.91 -3.98
N LEU A 45 27.51 1.90 -3.09
CA LEU A 45 27.87 1.72 -1.68
C LEU A 45 26.66 1.58 -0.73
N GLY A 46 25.42 1.73 -1.22
CA GLY A 46 24.19 1.59 -0.43
C GLY A 46 23.97 2.67 0.65
N VAL A 47 24.79 3.73 0.65
CA VAL A 47 24.80 4.78 1.68
C VAL A 47 24.00 6.02 1.27
N ALA A 48 23.86 6.29 -0.02
CA ALA A 48 23.16 7.46 -0.52
C ALA A 48 22.23 7.10 -1.69
N ASP A 49 21.01 7.63 -1.61
CA ASP A 49 20.03 7.61 -2.69
C ASP A 49 20.34 8.83 -3.60
N LEU A 50 20.88 8.58 -4.79
CA LEU A 50 21.46 9.62 -5.68
C LEU A 50 20.51 10.08 -6.80
N ASP A 51 19.49 9.28 -7.10
CA ASP A 51 18.49 9.59 -8.13
C ASP A 51 17.11 9.26 -7.56
N CYS A 52 16.47 10.26 -6.93
CA CYS A 52 15.16 10.13 -6.33
C CYS A 52 14.11 10.93 -7.10
N GLY A 53 13.04 10.24 -7.52
CA GLY A 53 11.89 10.84 -8.16
C GLY A 53 10.59 10.58 -7.39
N ASN A 54 9.56 11.37 -7.71
CA ASN A 54 8.22 11.07 -7.25
C ASN A 54 7.74 9.74 -7.86
N PRO A 55 7.05 8.88 -7.09
CA PRO A 55 6.48 7.66 -7.62
C PRO A 55 5.45 8.01 -8.71
N PRO A 56 5.39 7.25 -9.82
CA PRO A 56 4.47 7.54 -10.93
C PRO A 56 2.99 7.37 -10.56
N SER A 57 2.69 6.65 -9.48
CA SER A 57 1.36 6.50 -8.91
C SER A 57 1.40 6.53 -7.38
N THR A 58 0.31 6.96 -6.76
CA THR A 58 0.18 6.92 -5.30
C THR A 58 0.03 5.47 -4.84
N PRO A 59 0.95 4.96 -4.00
CA PRO A 59 0.90 3.57 -3.57
C PRO A 59 -0.27 3.30 -2.62
N ALA A 60 -1.00 2.22 -2.86
CA ALA A 60 -2.12 1.79 -2.04
C ALA A 60 -1.71 0.99 -0.79
N ASN A 61 -0.52 0.39 -0.81
CA ASN A 61 0.07 -0.39 0.27
C ASN A 61 1.58 -0.56 0.05
N ALA A 62 2.29 -1.20 0.98
CA ALA A 62 3.73 -1.36 0.89
C ALA A 62 4.20 -2.21 -0.29
N THR A 63 3.47 -3.30 -0.61
CA THR A 63 3.79 -4.15 -1.76
C THR A 63 3.64 -3.38 -3.06
N ASP A 64 2.55 -2.61 -3.18
CA ASP A 64 2.29 -1.73 -4.32
C ASP A 64 3.38 -0.65 -4.44
N PHE A 65 3.81 -0.07 -3.32
CA PHE A 65 4.89 0.92 -3.34
C PHE A 65 6.20 0.34 -3.88
N SER A 66 6.58 -0.85 -3.40
CA SER A 66 7.76 -1.56 -3.90
C SER A 66 7.62 -1.94 -5.39
N ALA A 67 6.45 -2.40 -5.81
CA ALA A 67 6.17 -2.76 -7.20
C ALA A 67 6.26 -1.55 -8.14
N VAL A 68 5.68 -0.41 -7.75
CA VAL A 68 5.68 0.82 -8.54
C VAL A 68 7.10 1.36 -8.74
N CYS A 69 7.93 1.36 -7.70
CA CYS A 69 9.32 1.82 -7.83
C CYS A 69 10.21 0.80 -8.56
N SER A 70 10.03 -0.50 -8.32
CA SER A 70 10.80 -1.52 -9.02
C SER A 70 10.48 -1.60 -10.52
N ALA A 71 9.27 -1.22 -10.94
CA ALA A 71 8.90 -1.12 -12.35
C ALA A 71 9.74 -0.09 -13.13
N ILE A 72 10.27 0.93 -12.45
CA ILE A 72 11.20 1.92 -13.02
C ILE A 72 12.67 1.64 -12.65
N GLY A 73 12.95 0.47 -12.07
CA GLY A 73 14.31 0.06 -11.69
C GLY A 73 14.85 0.71 -10.41
N GLN A 74 13.96 1.27 -9.58
CA GLN A 74 14.31 1.97 -8.35
C GLN A 74 13.68 1.29 -7.12
N ARG A 75 14.03 1.75 -5.92
CA ARG A 75 13.50 1.26 -4.66
C ARG A 75 12.53 2.26 -4.03
N ALA A 76 11.54 1.77 -3.31
CA ALA A 76 10.62 2.62 -2.56
C ALA A 76 11.32 3.16 -1.30
N ARG A 77 11.36 4.48 -1.14
CA ARG A 77 12.08 5.15 -0.05
C ARG A 77 11.25 6.30 0.53
N CYS A 78 11.41 6.53 1.83
CA CYS A 78 10.87 7.68 2.51
C CYS A 78 11.99 8.67 2.79
N CYS A 79 11.90 9.85 2.20
CA CYS A 79 13.01 10.78 2.12
C CYS A 79 12.70 12.10 2.85
N VAL A 80 13.76 12.71 3.38
CA VAL A 80 13.72 14.08 3.87
C VAL A 80 13.78 15.04 2.69
N LEU A 81 12.84 15.97 2.57
CA LEU A 81 12.97 17.06 1.60
C LEU A 81 13.75 18.21 2.28
N PRO A 82 14.81 18.71 1.63
CA PRO A 82 14.72 20.10 1.18
C PRO A 82 15.13 20.34 -0.28
N ILE A 83 15.97 19.50 -0.90
CA ILE A 83 16.44 19.66 -2.30
C ILE A 83 16.81 18.26 -2.83
N LEU A 84 16.21 17.85 -3.95
CA LEU A 84 16.28 16.51 -4.56
C LEU A 84 17.67 16.07 -5.06
N ASP A 85 18.71 16.87 -4.85
CA ASP A 85 19.98 16.80 -5.61
C ASP A 85 21.23 16.60 -4.72
N GLN A 86 21.07 16.57 -3.39
CA GLN A 86 22.19 16.52 -2.44
C GLN A 86 22.02 15.34 -1.49
N GLY A 87 22.39 14.14 -1.95
CA GLY A 87 22.55 12.93 -1.12
C GLY A 87 21.46 12.76 -0.08
N ILE A 88 20.27 12.33 -0.51
CA ILE A 88 19.10 12.35 0.35
C ILE A 88 19.25 11.29 1.45
N LEU A 89 19.07 11.70 2.71
CA LEU A 89 18.79 10.75 3.78
C LEU A 89 17.39 10.19 3.54
N CYS A 90 17.32 8.90 3.21
CA CYS A 90 16.06 8.19 3.11
C CYS A 90 16.06 6.92 3.98
N ASN A 91 14.88 6.54 4.42
CA ASN A 91 14.61 5.32 5.18
C ASN A 91 13.69 4.39 4.40
N THR A 92 13.73 3.11 4.73
CA THR A 92 12.78 2.12 4.21
C THR A 92 11.35 2.48 4.67
N PRO A 93 10.38 2.54 3.75
CA PRO A 93 8.98 2.82 4.09
C PRO A 93 8.36 1.75 4.97
N THR A 94 7.31 2.11 5.70
CA THR A 94 6.59 1.16 6.56
C THR A 94 6.00 0.00 5.75
N GLY A 95 6.36 -1.24 6.14
CA GLY A 95 5.87 -2.47 5.50
C GLY A 95 6.60 -2.86 4.21
N VAL A 96 7.55 -2.06 3.72
CA VAL A 96 8.43 -2.45 2.60
C VAL A 96 9.58 -3.27 3.18
N GLN A 97 9.88 -4.41 2.55
CA GLN A 97 11.06 -5.23 2.87
C GLN A 97 12.02 -5.11 1.69
N ASP A 98 13.22 -4.59 1.96
CA ASP A 98 14.33 -4.37 1.00
C ASP A 98 15.16 -5.64 0.73
#